data_AF-A0A5B1R707-F1
#
_entry.id   AF-A0A5B1R707-F1
#
_cell.length_a   1.000
_cell.length_b   1.000
_cell.length_c   1.000
_cell.angle_alpha   90.00
_cell.angle_beta   90.00
_cell.angle_gamma   90.00
#
_symmetry.space_group_name_H-M   'P 1'
#
loop_
_entity.id
_entity.type
_entity.pdbx_description
1 polymer ?
#
loop_
_entity_poly.entity_id
_entity_poly.type
_entity_poly.pdbx_seq_one_letter_code
_entity_poly.pdbx_strand_id
1 'polypeptide(L)'
;MHVYVSAKRQEARIAELQAEVQKLEVQLGEGEDADKIVSRHIRLLHRYNEAKDAAQILMGKLAGHKQTTIRQVHEDFGMEDED
;
A
#
# COMPACT_ATOMS: atom_id res chain seq x y z
N MET A 1 -9.06 -23.51 -42.39
CA MET A 1 -7.81 -23.80 -41.65
C MET A 1 -7.33 -22.68 -40.69
N HIS A 2 -7.97 -21.50 -40.61
CA HIS A 2 -7.47 -20.42 -39.74
C HIS A 2 -7.98 -20.46 -38.28
N VAL A 3 -9.16 -21.00 -38.01
CA VAL A 3 -9.78 -20.98 -36.67
C VAL A 3 -9.09 -21.96 -35.70
N TYR A 4 -8.61 -23.09 -36.21
CA TYR A 4 -8.00 -24.16 -35.39
C TYR A 4 -6.63 -23.76 -34.81
N VAL A 5 -5.86 -22.95 -35.54
CA VAL A 5 -4.57 -22.41 -35.07
C VAL A 5 -4.78 -21.35 -33.98
N SER A 6 -5.85 -20.56 -34.09
CA SER A 6 -6.22 -19.57 -33.07
C SER A 6 -6.64 -20.23 -31.77
N ALA A 7 -7.49 -21.26 -31.83
CA ALA A 7 -7.95 -21.98 -30.64
C ALA A 7 -6.79 -22.66 -29.89
N LYS A 8 -5.90 -23.35 -30.62
CA LYS A 8 -4.72 -23.99 -30.02
C LYS A 8 -3.75 -22.99 -29.38
N ARG A 9 -3.59 -21.80 -29.96
CA ARG A 9 -2.79 -20.71 -29.37
C ARG A 9 -3.45 -20.10 -28.14
N GLN A 10 -4.79 -19.99 -28.14
CA GLN A 10 -5.56 -19.54 -26.99
C GLN A 10 -5.47 -20.53 -25.84
N GLU A 11 -5.60 -21.84 -26.10
CA GLU A 11 -5.41 -22.89 -25.10
C GLU A 11 -4.01 -22.87 -24.49
N ALA A 12 -2.97 -22.73 -25.33
CA ALA A 12 -1.60 -22.61 -24.84
C ALA A 12 -1.41 -21.37 -23.95
N ARG A 13 -2.01 -20.23 -24.32
CA ARG A 13 -1.95 -18.99 -23.53
C ARG A 13 -2.73 -19.09 -22.22
N ILE A 14 -3.88 -19.77 -22.22
CA ILE A 14 -4.67 -20.03 -21.01
C ILE A 14 -3.85 -20.91 -20.05
N ALA A 15 -3.22 -21.97 -20.54
CA ALA A 15 -2.39 -22.85 -19.73
C ALA A 15 -1.18 -22.13 -19.11
N GLU A 16 -0.52 -21.25 -19.90
CA GLU A 16 0.57 -20.41 -19.42
C GLU A 16 0.11 -19.47 -18.30
N LEU A 17 -1.00 -18.75 -18.51
CA LEU A 17 -1.57 -17.83 -17.52
C LEU A 17 -2.02 -18.58 -16.25
N GLN A 18 -2.59 -19.78 -16.38
CA GLN A 18 -2.97 -20.60 -15.22
C GLN A 18 -1.76 -21.04 -14.40
N ALA A 19 -0.65 -21.40 -15.04
CA ALA A 19 0.59 -21.75 -14.36
C ALA A 19 1.18 -20.54 -13.61
N GLU A 20 1.08 -19.35 -14.21
CA GLU A 20 1.51 -18.10 -13.58
C GLU A 20 0.64 -17.75 -12.37
N VAL A 21 -0.68 -17.87 -12.48
CA VAL A 21 -1.61 -17.67 -11.36
C VAL A 21 -1.29 -18.60 -10.20
N GLN A 22 -1.09 -19.90 -10.44
CA GLN A 22 -0.72 -20.85 -9.38
C GLN A 22 0.60 -20.47 -8.69
N LYS A 23 1.59 -20.02 -9.47
CA LYS A 23 2.87 -19.57 -8.90
C LYS A 23 2.68 -18.35 -8.00
N LEU A 24 1.83 -17.41 -8.39
CA LEU A 24 1.52 -16.21 -7.61
C LEU A 24 0.71 -16.54 -6.35
N GLU A 25 -0.24 -17.48 -6.43
CA GLU A 25 -1.02 -17.96 -5.27
C GLU A 25 -0.10 -18.61 -4.22
N VAL A 26 0.86 -19.42 -4.64
CA VAL A 26 1.86 -20.01 -3.72
C VAL A 26 2.72 -18.95 -3.05
N GLN A 27 3.10 -17.89 -3.78
CA GLN A 27 3.88 -16.77 -3.23
C GLN A 27 3.05 -15.92 -2.24
N LEU A 28 1.76 -15.81 -2.47
CA LEU A 28 0.85 -15.07 -1.61
C LEU A 28 0.59 -15.79 -0.28
N GLY A 29 0.57 -17.12 -0.30
CA GLY A 29 0.27 -17.98 0.85
C GLY A 29 -1.08 -18.67 0.70
N GLU A 30 -1.18 -19.91 1.20
CA GLU A 30 -2.41 -20.70 1.09
C GLU A 30 -3.57 -20.03 1.84
N GLY A 31 -4.67 -19.77 1.12
CA GLY A 31 -5.91 -19.20 1.69
C GLY A 31 -5.89 -17.68 1.88
N GLU A 32 -4.82 -17.00 1.48
CA GLU A 32 -4.74 -15.55 1.47
C GLU A 32 -5.40 -14.95 0.22
N ASP A 33 -6.06 -13.81 0.39
CA ASP A 33 -6.76 -13.10 -0.67
C ASP A 33 -6.00 -11.80 -0.98
N ALA A 34 -5.40 -11.74 -2.17
CA ALA A 34 -4.54 -10.62 -2.58
C ALA A 34 -5.29 -9.28 -2.51
N ASP A 35 -6.55 -9.26 -2.94
CA ASP A 35 -7.37 -8.05 -2.96
C ASP A 35 -7.65 -7.58 -1.53
N LYS A 36 -7.90 -8.52 -0.60
CA LYS A 36 -8.09 -8.17 0.82
C LYS A 36 -6.81 -7.64 1.45
N ILE A 37 -5.65 -8.23 1.14
CA ILE A 37 -4.35 -7.78 1.65
C ILE A 37 -4.06 -6.36 1.17
N VAL A 38 -4.16 -6.12 -0.14
CA VAL A 38 -3.91 -4.81 -0.75
C VAL A 38 -4.90 -3.78 -0.22
N SER A 39 -6.19 -4.12 -0.16
CA SER A 39 -7.22 -3.23 0.38
C SER A 39 -6.97 -2.87 1.85
N ARG A 40 -6.53 -3.84 2.66
CA ARG A 40 -6.16 -3.58 4.06
C ARG A 40 -4.95 -2.65 4.15
N HIS A 41 -3.92 -2.89 3.33
CA HIS A 41 -2.73 -2.05 3.32
C HIS A 41 -3.05 -0.60 2.92
N ILE A 42 -3.84 -0.40 1.86
CA ILE A 42 -4.30 0.91 1.41
C ILE A 42 -5.06 1.65 2.52
N ARG A 43 -5.99 0.95 3.20
CA ARG A 43 -6.74 1.56 4.32
C ARG A 43 -5.83 1.97 5.48
N LEU A 44 -4.84 1.15 5.82
CA LEU A 44 -3.89 1.48 6.89
C LEU A 44 -3.04 2.70 6.51
N LEU A 45 -2.59 2.77 5.26
CA LEU A 45 -1.79 3.88 4.78
C LEU A 45 -2.59 5.20 4.79
N HIS A 46 -3.83 5.19 4.31
CA HIS A 46 -4.70 6.37 4.40
C HIS A 46 -4.93 6.81 5.84
N ARG A 47 -5.22 5.86 6.74
CA ARG A 47 -5.43 6.17 8.17
C ARG A 47 -4.18 6.75 8.82
N TYR A 48 -3.00 6.23 8.50
CA TYR A 48 -1.72 6.77 8.99
C TYR A 48 -1.53 8.21 8.48
N ASN A 49 -1.72 8.45 7.18
CA ASN A 49 -1.57 9.78 6.60
C ASN A 49 -2.56 10.79 7.21
N GLU A 50 -3.84 10.43 7.34
CA GLU A 50 -4.83 11.29 7.97
C GLU A 50 -4.47 11.66 9.41
N ALA A 51 -3.99 10.68 10.19
CA ALA A 51 -3.55 10.93 11.56
C ALA A 51 -2.28 11.81 11.61
N LYS A 52 -1.32 11.56 10.71
CA LYS A 52 -0.10 12.36 10.57
C LYS A 52 -0.41 13.81 10.21
N ASP A 53 -1.28 14.02 9.22
CA ASP A 53 -1.68 15.35 8.77
C ASP A 53 -2.41 16.12 9.89
N ALA A 54 -3.35 15.47 10.58
CA ALA A 54 -4.04 16.07 11.72
C ALA A 54 -3.07 16.45 12.85
N ALA A 55 -2.11 15.56 13.16
CA ALA A 55 -1.07 15.83 14.15
C ALA A 55 -0.18 17.01 13.73
N GLN A 56 0.27 17.06 12.47
CA GLN A 56 1.07 18.17 11.95
C GLN A 56 0.33 19.51 12.01
N ILE A 57 -0.97 19.54 11.70
CA ILE A 57 -1.80 20.76 11.85
C ILE A 57 -1.83 21.22 13.32
N LEU A 58 -2.02 20.29 14.25
CA LEU A 58 -2.03 20.61 15.69
C LEU A 58 -0.66 21.11 16.17
N MET A 59 0.43 20.48 15.73
CA MET A 59 1.79 20.91 16.04
C MET A 59 2.09 22.29 15.47
N GLY A 60 1.64 22.61 14.25
CA GLY A 60 1.76 23.95 13.68
C GLY A 60 1.05 25.02 14.51
N LYS A 61 -0.17 24.73 14.98
CA LYS A 61 -0.91 25.64 15.89
C LYS A 61 -0.19 25.80 17.23
N LEU A 62 0.31 24.70 17.80
CA LEU A 62 1.05 24.71 19.06
C LEU A 62 2.35 25.53 18.95
N ALA A 63 3.09 25.37 17.85
CA ALA A 63 4.28 26.16 17.57
C ALA A 63 3.96 27.66 17.51
N GLY A 64 2.88 28.03 16.82
CA GLY A 64 2.37 29.41 16.79
C GLY A 64 2.03 29.97 18.17
N HIS A 65 1.35 29.18 19.01
CA HIS A 65 1.03 29.58 20.40
C HIS A 65 2.27 29.71 21.29
N LYS A 66 3.25 28.81 21.13
CA LYS A 66 4.51 28.83 21.87
C LYS A 66 5.53 29.84 21.31
N GLN A 67 5.21 30.54 20.22
CA GLN A 67 6.15 31.40 19.48
C GLN A 67 7.47 30.70 19.15
N THR A 68 7.40 29.40 18.87
CA THR A 68 8.55 28.56 18.53
C THR A 68 8.39 27.96 17.14
N THR A 69 9.42 27.27 16.65
CA THR A 69 9.37 26.60 15.35
C THR A 69 8.72 25.23 15.47
N ILE A 70 8.13 24.75 14.36
CA ILE A 70 7.58 23.38 14.30
C ILE A 70 8.69 22.35 14.62
N ARG A 71 9.91 22.56 14.13
CA ARG A 71 11.07 21.71 14.43
C ARG A 71 11.32 21.59 15.94
N GLN A 72 11.27 22.70 16.68
CA GLN A 72 11.46 22.65 18.14
C GLN A 72 10.32 21.89 18.82
N VAL A 73 9.09 22.00 18.33
CA VAL A 73 7.97 21.20 18.83
C VAL A 73 8.20 19.71 18.53
N HIS A 74 8.69 19.36 17.35
CA HIS A 74 9.04 17.96 17.04
C HIS A 74 10.08 17.40 18.01
N GLU A 75 11.16 18.14 18.29
CA GLU A 75 12.17 17.79 19.29
C GLU A 75 11.57 17.63 20.69
N ASP A 76 10.74 18.58 21.15
CA ASP A 76 10.07 18.55 22.45
C ASP A 76 9.21 17.29 22.64
N PHE A 77 8.62 16.78 21.56
CA PHE A 77 7.75 15.59 21.55
C PHE A 77 8.49 14.30 21.17
N GLY A 78 9.82 14.34 21.00
CA GLY A 78 10.62 13.16 20.64
C GLY A 78 10.33 12.64 19.23
N MET A 79 9.83 13.49 18.34
CA MET A 79 9.62 13.20 16.92
C MET A 79 10.86 13.63 16.12
N GLU A 80 12.00 13.03 16.44
CA GLU A 80 13.21 13.19 15.64
C GLU A 80 13.04 12.47 14.29
N ASP A 81 13.58 13.04 13.22
CA ASP A 81 13.35 12.62 11.82
C ASP A 81 13.77 11.16 11.57
N GLU A 82 12.87 10.20 11.78
CA GLU A 82 13.07 8.78 11.42
C GLU A 82 12.01 8.22 10.43
N ASP A 83 11.17 9.08 9.83
CA ASP A 83 10.28 8.70 8.71
C ASP A 83 10.68 9.36 7.39
#